data_AF-A0A2G8STC1-F1
#
_entry.id   AF-A0A2G8STC1-F1
#
_cell.length_a   1.000
_cell.length_b   1.000
_cell.length_c   1.000
_cell.angle_alpha   90.00
_cell.angle_beta   90.00
_cell.angle_gamma   90.00
#
_symmetry.space_group_name_H-M   'P 1'
#
loop_
_entity.id
_entity.type
_entity.pdbx_description
1 polymer ?
#
loop_
_entity_poly.entity_id
_entity_poly.type
_entity_poly.pdbx_seq_one_letter_code
_entity_poly.pdbx_strand_id
1 'polypeptide(L)'
;MPLPPILRSLVRSTPTVAPIPHRAVISVSGSQAAEFLNGLTAASVPAHPQSHFYSALLHAQGRVLHDIFIWAQTTFKGRPEYLVEYDGRPSEAPPVLPMLKRYVLRSKVKIKDVTEEYDIWQAWGSEAEHIWENERQWDFARSGVIEPRWDKDGQWPWGSTVGLLKDRRAVGMGHRLLVRKGDRRKQLVAIFKVR
;
A
#
# COMPACT_ATOMS: atom_id res chain seq x y z
N MET A 1 -3.04 30.94 3.81
CA MET A 1 -1.67 31.52 3.76
C MET A 1 -0.68 30.35 3.67
N PRO A 2 0.25 30.32 2.71
CA PRO A 2 1.27 29.26 2.66
C PRO A 2 2.19 29.34 3.89
N LEU A 3 2.54 28.20 4.47
CA LEU A 3 3.47 28.15 5.61
C LEU A 3 4.86 28.72 5.22
N PRO A 4 5.51 29.51 6.10
CA PRO A 4 6.90 29.94 5.96
C PRO A 4 7.86 28.77 5.68
N PRO A 5 8.95 28.96 4.90
CA PRO A 5 9.89 27.89 4.53
C PRO A 5 10.46 27.10 5.72
N ILE A 6 10.79 27.78 6.81
CA ILE A 6 11.29 27.15 8.05
C ILE A 6 10.24 26.19 8.64
N LEU A 7 8.98 26.61 8.71
CA LEU A 7 7.91 25.76 9.22
C LEU A 7 7.63 24.57 8.29
N ARG A 8 7.76 24.75 6.97
CA ARG A 8 7.66 23.63 6.01
C ARG A 8 8.79 22.61 6.20
N SER A 9 10.01 23.09 6.44
CA SER A 9 11.17 22.22 6.70
C SER A 9 10.95 21.40 7.99
N LEU A 10 10.55 22.07 9.08
CA LEU A 10 10.29 21.42 10.37
C LEU A 10 9.20 20.36 10.28
N VAL A 11 8.10 20.61 9.55
CA VAL A 11 7.03 19.61 9.34
C VAL A 11 7.53 18.37 8.57
N ARG A 12 8.56 18.52 7.73
CA ARG A 12 9.15 17.42 6.98
C ARG A 12 10.22 16.66 7.75
N SER A 13 10.90 17.29 8.72
CA SER A 13 12.01 16.71 9.49
C SER A 13 11.68 16.43 10.95
N THR A 14 10.43 16.62 11.36
CA THR A 14 9.95 16.23 12.68
C THR A 14 9.27 14.87 12.58
N PRO A 15 9.71 13.86 13.35
CA PRO A 15 9.03 12.57 13.44
C PRO A 15 7.55 12.76 13.75
N THR A 16 6.70 12.40 12.79
CA THR A 16 5.26 12.64 12.84
C THR A 16 4.53 11.36 12.46
N VAL A 17 3.43 11.07 13.16
CA VAL A 17 2.52 9.99 12.81
C VAL A 17 1.10 10.52 12.84
N ALA A 18 0.30 10.19 11.83
CA ALA A 18 -1.08 10.64 11.72
C ALA A 18 -1.99 9.52 11.19
N PRO A 19 -3.22 9.40 11.73
CA PRO A 19 -4.20 8.48 11.14
C PRO A 19 -4.65 9.03 9.79
N ILE A 20 -4.89 8.15 8.82
CA ILE A 20 -5.44 8.52 7.51
C ILE A 20 -6.93 8.17 7.55
N PRO A 21 -7.83 9.17 7.72
CA PRO A 21 -9.25 8.90 7.82
C PRO A 21 -9.81 8.40 6.49
N HIS A 22 -10.96 7.74 6.57
CA HIS A 22 -11.73 7.26 5.41
C HIS A 22 -11.01 6.25 4.51
N ARG A 23 -9.94 5.59 4.98
CA ARG A 23 -9.37 4.43 4.30
C ARG A 23 -10.19 3.19 4.63
N ALA A 24 -10.50 2.41 3.60
CA ALA A 24 -11.19 1.15 3.70
C ALA A 24 -10.25 0.01 3.29
N VAL A 25 -10.51 -1.20 3.78
CA VAL A 25 -9.64 -2.36 3.57
C VAL A 25 -10.45 -3.59 3.18
N ILE A 26 -10.08 -4.22 2.07
CA ILE A 26 -10.67 -5.47 1.60
C ILE A 26 -9.62 -6.58 1.64
N SER A 27 -9.93 -7.70 2.27
CA SER A 27 -9.11 -8.91 2.18
C SER A 27 -9.44 -9.69 0.91
N VAL A 28 -8.41 -10.06 0.17
CA VAL A 28 -8.43 -10.95 -1.00
C VAL A 28 -7.52 -12.13 -0.71
N SER A 29 -8.10 -13.32 -0.56
CA SER A 29 -7.38 -14.53 -0.14
C SER A 29 -7.73 -15.71 -1.03
N GLY A 30 -6.88 -16.73 -1.08
CA GLY A 30 -7.11 -17.94 -1.88
C GLY A 30 -5.93 -18.31 -2.78
N SER A 31 -5.96 -19.49 -3.36
CA SER A 31 -4.84 -20.00 -4.17
C SER A 31 -4.62 -19.23 -5.48
N GLN A 32 -5.64 -18.51 -5.95
CA GLN A 32 -5.58 -17.71 -7.18
C GLN A 32 -5.65 -16.20 -6.91
N ALA A 33 -5.41 -15.76 -5.67
CA ALA A 33 -5.53 -14.34 -5.31
C ALA A 33 -4.53 -13.44 -6.08
N ALA A 34 -3.28 -13.89 -6.24
CA ALA A 34 -2.26 -13.14 -6.96
C ALA A 34 -2.60 -13.00 -8.45
N GLU A 35 -2.99 -14.10 -9.10
CA GLU A 35 -3.42 -14.12 -10.50
C GLU A 35 -4.65 -13.24 -10.73
N PHE A 36 -5.64 -13.33 -9.83
CA PHE A 36 -6.83 -12.48 -9.86
C PHE A 36 -6.50 -10.99 -9.75
N LEU A 37 -5.62 -10.61 -8.82
CA LEU A 37 -5.21 -9.20 -8.66
C LEU A 37 -4.42 -8.71 -9.86
N ASN A 38 -3.52 -9.53 -10.42
CA ASN A 38 -2.76 -9.20 -11.64
C ASN A 38 -3.67 -8.81 -12.82
N GLY A 39 -4.86 -9.41 -12.93
CA GLY A 39 -5.82 -9.08 -13.99
C GLY A 39 -6.57 -7.76 -13.77
N LEU A 40 -6.47 -7.14 -12.58
CA LEU A 40 -7.24 -5.96 -12.19
C LEU A 40 -6.37 -4.75 -11.85
N THR A 41 -5.11 -4.96 -11.47
CA THR A 41 -4.19 -3.91 -11.03
C THR A 41 -3.37 -3.36 -12.19
N ALA A 42 -3.09 -2.06 -12.15
CA ALA A 42 -2.22 -1.38 -13.12
C ALA A 42 -0.72 -1.73 -12.97
N ALA A 43 -0.36 -2.44 -11.89
CA ALA A 43 0.99 -2.91 -11.62
C ALA A 43 0.97 -4.43 -11.42
N SER A 44 2.07 -5.10 -11.78
CA SER A 44 2.23 -6.53 -11.55
C SER A 44 2.37 -6.83 -10.06
N VAL A 45 1.63 -7.83 -9.59
CA VAL A 45 1.76 -8.44 -8.27
C VAL A 45 3.18 -9.02 -8.17
N PRO A 46 3.95 -8.64 -7.15
CA PRO A 46 5.32 -9.13 -7.00
C PRO A 46 5.37 -10.66 -6.83
N ALA A 47 6.43 -11.29 -7.35
CA ALA A 47 6.59 -12.74 -7.27
C ALA A 47 6.71 -13.25 -5.82
N HIS A 48 7.28 -12.44 -4.92
CA HIS A 48 7.40 -12.79 -3.52
C HIS A 48 6.07 -12.48 -2.77
N PRO A 49 5.41 -13.48 -2.16
CA PRO A 49 4.07 -13.34 -1.59
C PRO A 49 3.95 -12.41 -0.37
N GLN A 50 5.05 -11.85 0.13
CA GLN A 50 5.04 -10.89 1.23
C GLN A 50 5.32 -9.45 0.77
N SER A 51 5.64 -9.25 -0.51
CA SER A 51 5.97 -7.92 -1.05
C SER A 51 4.73 -7.06 -1.22
N HIS A 52 4.67 -5.96 -0.48
CA HIS A 52 3.62 -4.95 -0.61
C HIS A 52 3.78 -4.14 -1.90
N PHE A 53 2.77 -3.46 -2.40
CA PHE A 53 2.94 -2.57 -3.55
C PHE A 53 1.81 -1.55 -3.67
N TYR A 54 2.05 -0.50 -4.43
CA TYR A 54 1.05 0.48 -4.82
C TYR A 54 0.58 0.23 -6.25
N SER A 55 -0.70 0.45 -6.50
CA SER A 55 -1.28 0.29 -7.83
C SER A 55 -2.54 1.14 -7.98
N ALA A 56 -3.23 0.95 -9.10
CA ALA A 56 -4.54 1.52 -9.36
C ALA A 56 -5.47 0.45 -9.95
N LEU A 57 -6.77 0.62 -9.70
CA LEU A 57 -7.83 -0.10 -10.39
C LEU A 57 -8.32 0.79 -11.53
N LEU A 58 -8.38 0.23 -12.74
CA LEU A 58 -8.69 0.98 -13.95
C LEU A 58 -10.03 0.57 -14.54
N HIS A 59 -10.69 1.52 -15.18
CA HIS A 59 -11.76 1.24 -16.12
C HIS A 59 -11.19 0.61 -17.40
N ALA A 60 -12.01 -0.14 -18.16
CA ALA A 60 -11.58 -0.76 -19.42
C ALA A 60 -11.02 0.26 -20.45
N GLN A 61 -11.43 1.53 -20.35
CA GLN A 61 -10.96 2.63 -21.19
C GLN A 61 -9.65 3.27 -20.67
N GLY A 62 -9.03 2.73 -19.62
CA GLY A 62 -7.78 3.24 -19.03
C GLY A 62 -7.94 4.39 -18.03
N ARG A 63 -9.17 4.79 -17.67
CA ARG A 63 -9.40 5.79 -16.62
C ARG A 63 -9.13 5.20 -15.24
N VAL A 64 -8.45 5.94 -14.38
CA VAL A 64 -8.24 5.54 -12.98
C VAL A 64 -9.56 5.61 -12.23
N LEU A 65 -9.95 4.50 -11.58
CA LEU A 65 -11.12 4.43 -10.71
C LEU A 65 -10.72 4.63 -9.26
N HIS A 66 -9.68 3.92 -8.81
CA HIS A 66 -9.19 3.96 -7.42
C HIS A 66 -7.67 3.80 -7.39
N ASP A 67 -6.99 4.57 -6.56
CA ASP A 67 -5.62 4.31 -6.15
C ASP A 67 -5.62 3.36 -4.94
N ILE A 68 -4.72 2.37 -4.95
CA ILE A 68 -4.72 1.32 -3.95
C ILE A 68 -3.31 1.01 -3.43
N PHE A 69 -3.25 0.63 -2.15
CA PHE A 69 -2.10 -0.05 -1.59
C PHE A 69 -2.46 -1.50 -1.32
N ILE A 70 -1.55 -2.41 -1.66
CA ILE A 70 -1.73 -3.82 -1.45
C ILE A 70 -0.73 -4.29 -0.41
N TRP A 71 -1.27 -4.74 0.72
CA TRP A 71 -0.54 -5.29 1.85
C TRP A 71 -0.54 -6.82 1.73
N ALA A 72 0.53 -7.34 1.14
CA ALA A 72 0.75 -8.77 1.05
C ALA A 72 1.09 -9.37 2.42
N GLN A 73 0.37 -10.42 2.81
CA GLN A 73 0.59 -11.14 4.06
C GLN A 73 0.27 -12.63 3.88
N THR A 74 0.57 -13.41 4.91
CA THR A 74 0.28 -14.83 4.93
C THR A 74 -0.77 -15.10 6.01
N THR A 75 -1.83 -15.82 5.64
CA THR A 75 -2.83 -16.30 6.60
C THR A 75 -2.18 -17.24 7.62
N PHE A 76 -2.85 -17.47 8.77
CA PHE A 76 -2.40 -18.47 9.76
C PHE A 76 -2.20 -19.88 9.16
N LYS A 77 -2.90 -20.17 8.05
CA LYS A 77 -2.79 -21.45 7.32
C LYS A 77 -1.68 -21.46 6.27
N GLY A 78 -0.76 -20.49 6.28
CA GLY A 78 0.35 -20.41 5.33
C GLY A 78 -0.04 -20.01 3.90
N ARG A 79 -1.28 -19.57 3.66
CA ARG A 79 -1.75 -19.18 2.33
C ARG A 79 -1.59 -17.68 2.09
N PRO A 80 -1.28 -17.24 0.86
CA PRO A 80 -1.26 -15.82 0.50
C PRO A 80 -2.60 -15.13 0.76
N GLU A 81 -2.53 -13.92 1.32
CA GLU A 81 -3.63 -13.00 1.50
C GLU A 81 -3.14 -11.59 1.20
N TYR A 82 -3.96 -10.82 0.50
CA TYR A 82 -3.68 -9.45 0.12
C TYR A 82 -4.75 -8.56 0.72
N LEU A 83 -4.36 -7.55 1.49
CA LEU A 83 -5.27 -6.53 1.95
C LEU A 83 -5.17 -5.34 1.01
N VAL A 84 -6.30 -4.99 0.39
CA VAL A 84 -6.43 -3.90 -0.57
C VAL A 84 -6.95 -2.68 0.19
N GLU A 85 -6.06 -1.72 0.42
CA GLU A 85 -6.37 -0.43 1.02
C GLU A 85 -6.76 0.57 -0.07
N TYR A 86 -7.91 1.23 0.08
CA TYR A 86 -8.43 2.20 -0.87
C TYR A 86 -9.17 3.35 -0.16
N ASP A 87 -9.57 4.37 -0.91
CA ASP A 87 -10.40 5.46 -0.39
C ASP A 87 -11.87 5.01 -0.29
N GLY A 88 -12.39 4.92 0.93
CA GLY A 88 -13.75 4.47 1.20
C GLY A 88 -14.83 5.53 1.00
N ARG A 89 -14.45 6.78 0.65
CA ARG A 89 -15.42 7.85 0.44
C ARG A 89 -16.27 7.58 -0.81
N PRO A 90 -17.56 8.00 -0.80
CA PRO A 90 -18.38 7.96 -2.01
C PRO A 90 -17.72 8.78 -3.13
N SER A 91 -17.70 8.21 -4.34
CA SER A 91 -17.22 8.86 -5.55
C SER A 91 -18.08 8.43 -6.74
N GLU A 92 -17.83 9.01 -7.91
CA GLU A 92 -18.47 8.57 -9.16
C GLU A 92 -17.96 7.19 -9.62
N ALA A 93 -16.82 6.73 -9.08
CA ALA A 93 -16.28 5.42 -9.40
C ALA A 93 -17.14 4.30 -8.76
N PRO A 94 -17.30 3.14 -9.42
CA PRO A 94 -17.99 2.00 -8.83
C PRO A 94 -17.38 1.62 -7.48
N PRO A 95 -18.20 1.22 -6.49
CA PRO A 95 -17.69 0.74 -5.20
C PRO A 95 -16.76 -0.47 -5.39
N VAL A 96 -15.59 -0.44 -4.75
CA VAL A 96 -14.52 -1.43 -4.96
C VAL A 96 -14.98 -2.85 -4.65
N LEU A 97 -15.65 -3.09 -3.52
CA LEU A 97 -16.04 -4.45 -3.12
C LEU A 97 -17.01 -5.14 -4.11
N PRO A 98 -18.15 -4.53 -4.51
CA PRO A 98 -18.99 -5.06 -5.59
C PRO A 98 -18.26 -5.27 -6.91
N MET A 99 -17.37 -4.34 -7.28
CA MET A 99 -16.58 -4.42 -8.51
C MET A 99 -15.65 -5.64 -8.48
N LEU A 100 -14.86 -5.83 -7.42
CA LEU A 100 -13.97 -6.99 -7.31
C LEU A 100 -14.76 -8.30 -7.33
N LYS A 101 -15.91 -8.38 -6.64
CA LYS A 101 -16.78 -9.57 -6.64
C LYS A 101 -17.29 -9.92 -8.04
N ARG A 102 -17.59 -8.93 -8.88
CA ARG A 102 -18.04 -9.14 -10.26
C ARG A 102 -16.97 -9.84 -11.12
N TYR A 103 -15.69 -9.59 -10.85
CA TYR A 103 -14.57 -10.17 -11.61
C TYR A 103 -14.16 -11.56 -11.13
N VAL A 104 -14.78 -12.11 -10.07
CA VAL A 104 -14.51 -13.48 -9.61
C VAL A 104 -15.16 -14.49 -10.56
N LEU A 105 -14.44 -14.89 -11.59
CA LEU A 105 -14.91 -15.84 -12.61
C LEU A 105 -14.27 -17.21 -12.39
N ARG A 106 -14.98 -18.11 -11.68
CA ARG A 106 -14.52 -19.49 -11.34
C ARG A 106 -13.16 -19.54 -10.62
N SER A 107 -12.64 -18.40 -10.17
CA SER A 107 -11.37 -18.30 -9.47
C SER A 107 -11.55 -18.69 -8.00
N LYS A 108 -10.56 -19.42 -7.46
CA LYS A 108 -10.52 -19.85 -6.06
C LYS A 108 -10.07 -18.68 -5.17
N VAL A 109 -10.90 -17.65 -5.09
CA VAL A 109 -10.64 -16.40 -4.35
C VAL A 109 -11.81 -16.09 -3.42
N LYS A 110 -11.50 -15.64 -2.21
CA LYS A 110 -12.45 -15.14 -1.21
C LYS A 110 -12.17 -13.66 -0.96
N ILE A 111 -13.21 -12.84 -1.08
CA ILE A 111 -13.16 -11.39 -0.89
C ILE A 111 -14.01 -11.01 0.33
N LYS A 112 -13.44 -10.28 1.28
CA LYS A 112 -14.10 -9.86 2.52
C LYS A 112 -13.80 -8.39 2.81
N ASP A 113 -14.82 -7.62 3.20
CA ASP A 113 -14.59 -6.31 3.82
C ASP A 113 -14.04 -6.49 5.23
N VAL A 114 -12.89 -5.88 5.50
CA VAL A 114 -12.20 -5.90 6.79
C VAL A 114 -11.91 -4.48 7.28
N THR A 115 -12.64 -3.49 6.79
CA THR A 115 -12.49 -2.08 7.18
C THR A 115 -12.70 -1.87 8.69
N GLU A 116 -13.57 -2.67 9.31
CA GLU A 116 -13.77 -2.65 10.77
C GLU A 116 -12.71 -3.41 11.57
N GLU A 117 -11.72 -4.02 10.92
CA GLU A 117 -10.62 -4.70 11.59
C GLU A 117 -9.33 -3.87 11.62
N TYR A 118 -9.21 -2.84 10.78
CA TYR A 118 -7.94 -2.12 10.55
C TYR A 118 -8.10 -0.59 10.54
N ASP A 119 -7.06 0.09 11.02
CA ASP A 119 -6.81 1.53 10.88
C ASP A 119 -5.54 1.74 10.07
N ILE A 120 -5.53 2.78 9.23
CA ILE A 120 -4.36 3.17 8.44
C ILE A 120 -3.72 4.43 9.03
N TRP A 121 -2.39 4.41 9.14
CA TRP A 121 -1.61 5.56 9.58
C TRP A 121 -0.48 5.85 8.59
N GLN A 122 -0.01 7.09 8.61
CA GLN A 122 1.23 7.50 7.94
C GLN A 122 2.23 7.93 9.01
N ALA A 123 3.48 7.50 8.89
CA ALA A 123 4.62 7.95 9.68
C ALA A 123 5.68 8.57 8.76
N TRP A 124 6.20 9.74 9.10
CA TRP A 124 7.20 10.43 8.30
C TRP A 124 8.08 11.37 9.15
N GLY A 125 9.19 11.81 8.56
CA GLY A 125 10.01 12.89 9.09
C GLY A 125 11.02 12.50 10.17
N SER A 126 11.17 11.23 10.54
CA SER A 126 12.34 10.78 11.30
C SER A 126 13.45 10.27 10.39
N GLU A 127 14.68 10.25 10.90
CA GLU A 127 15.82 9.65 10.19
C GLU A 127 15.58 8.19 9.82
N ALA A 128 14.88 7.40 10.65
CA ALA A 128 14.56 6.01 10.36
C ALA A 128 13.72 5.85 9.09
N GLU A 129 12.88 6.83 8.75
CA GLU A 129 12.13 6.85 7.49
C GLU A 129 12.96 7.30 6.28
N HIS A 130 14.14 7.85 6.50
CA HIS A 130 15.08 8.21 5.44
C HIS A 130 16.11 7.10 5.16
N ILE A 131 16.42 6.23 6.14
CA ILE A 131 17.48 5.19 6.00
C ILE A 131 17.26 4.26 4.80
N TRP A 132 16.00 3.91 4.51
CA TRP A 132 15.68 3.03 3.37
C TRP A 132 15.46 3.78 2.06
N GLU A 133 15.36 5.11 2.08
CA GLU A 133 15.20 5.93 0.88
C GLU A 133 16.53 6.00 0.13
N ASN A 134 16.70 5.11 -0.83
CA ASN A 134 17.84 5.11 -1.73
C ASN A 134 17.58 5.96 -2.98
N GLU A 135 18.68 6.37 -3.64
CA GLU A 135 18.63 7.06 -4.92
C GLU A 135 17.78 6.28 -5.93
N ARG A 136 16.84 6.98 -6.58
CA ARG A 136 15.89 6.37 -7.50
C ARG A 136 16.52 6.30 -8.88
N GLN A 137 16.75 5.08 -9.34
CA GLN A 137 17.17 4.79 -10.70
C GLN A 137 15.93 4.64 -11.60
N TRP A 138 16.06 5.05 -12.86
CA TRP A 138 14.98 5.05 -13.82
C TRP A 138 15.44 4.37 -15.10
N ASP A 139 14.58 3.51 -15.65
CA ASP A 139 14.81 2.84 -16.92
C ASP A 139 13.79 3.32 -17.97
N PHE A 140 14.21 3.32 -19.23
CA PHE A 140 13.29 3.47 -20.36
C PHE A 140 12.66 2.10 -20.65
N ALA A 141 11.37 1.95 -20.36
CA ALA A 141 10.62 0.76 -20.69
C ALA A 141 10.48 0.61 -22.21
N ARG A 142 10.23 -0.61 -22.68
CA ARG A 142 9.96 -0.90 -24.11
C ARG A 142 8.75 -0.15 -24.65
N SER A 143 7.83 0.28 -23.78
CA SER A 143 6.68 1.11 -24.10
C SER A 143 7.02 2.58 -24.34
N GLY A 144 8.28 3.00 -24.13
CA GLY A 144 8.71 4.39 -24.18
C GLY A 144 8.42 5.18 -22.90
N VAL A 145 7.88 4.52 -21.87
CA VAL A 145 7.61 5.12 -20.55
C VAL A 145 8.86 5.04 -19.67
N ILE A 146 9.12 6.07 -18.88
CA ILE A 146 10.16 6.05 -17.85
C ILE A 146 9.58 5.37 -16.60
N GLU A 147 10.21 4.28 -16.15
CA GLU A 147 9.78 3.53 -14.98
C GLU A 147 10.89 3.42 -13.93
N PRO A 148 10.55 3.37 -12.63
CA PRO A 148 11.56 3.20 -11.61
C PRO A 148 12.17 1.80 -11.71
N ARG A 149 13.50 1.73 -11.74
CA ARG A 149 14.22 0.45 -11.68
C ARG A 149 14.10 -0.12 -10.27
N TRP A 150 13.49 -1.29 -10.17
CA TRP A 150 13.49 -2.09 -8.95
C TRP A 150 14.52 -3.22 -9.09
N ASP A 151 15.56 -3.17 -8.29
CA ASP A 151 16.57 -4.24 -8.25
C ASP A 151 15.91 -5.56 -7.83
N LYS A 152 16.16 -6.62 -8.60
CA LYS A 152 15.58 -7.95 -8.36
C LYS A 152 16.28 -8.68 -7.23
N ASP A 153 17.56 -8.35 -6.99
CA ASP A 153 18.39 -8.98 -5.97
C ASP A 153 18.37 -8.19 -4.64
N GLY A 154 17.80 -6.99 -4.67
CA GLY A 154 17.63 -6.11 -3.51
C GLY A 154 16.39 -6.41 -2.68
N GLN A 155 16.27 -5.70 -1.55
CA GLN A 155 15.03 -5.69 -0.78
C GLN A 155 13.90 -5.05 -1.60
N TRP A 156 12.71 -5.67 -1.55
CA TRP A 156 11.55 -5.14 -2.27
C TRP A 156 11.25 -3.69 -1.84
N PRO A 157 11.13 -2.73 -2.78
CA PRO A 157 11.15 -1.30 -2.51
C PRO A 157 9.99 -0.80 -1.63
N TRP A 158 8.83 -1.45 -1.71
CA TRP A 158 7.64 -1.11 -0.92
C TRP A 158 7.61 -1.82 0.45
N GLY A 159 8.60 -2.66 0.74
CA GLY A 159 8.68 -3.47 1.95
C GLY A 159 7.90 -4.79 1.88
N SER A 160 8.23 -5.67 2.82
CA SER A 160 7.59 -7.00 3.00
C SER A 160 7.22 -7.29 4.45
N THR A 161 7.37 -6.31 5.33
CA THR A 161 7.11 -6.46 6.76
C THR A 161 5.62 -6.28 7.03
N VAL A 162 4.98 -7.31 7.58
CA VAL A 162 3.54 -7.28 7.87
C VAL A 162 3.17 -6.03 8.67
N GLY A 163 2.24 -5.25 8.15
CA GLY A 163 1.76 -4.02 8.79
C GLY A 163 2.59 -2.76 8.53
N LEU A 164 3.73 -2.86 7.82
CA LEU A 164 4.63 -1.75 7.54
C LEU A 164 4.98 -1.69 6.05
N LEU A 165 4.48 -0.65 5.37
CA LEU A 165 4.72 -0.40 3.95
C LEU A 165 5.60 0.84 3.80
N LYS A 166 6.63 0.75 2.97
CA LYS A 166 7.48 1.88 2.58
C LYS A 166 6.74 2.66 1.49
N ASP A 167 6.31 3.89 1.74
CA ASP A 167 5.53 4.68 0.79
C ASP A 167 6.45 5.29 -0.28
N ARG A 168 6.69 4.52 -1.36
CA ARG A 168 7.59 4.93 -2.45
C ARG A 168 6.94 5.88 -3.45
N ARG A 169 5.74 6.41 -3.22
CA ARG A 169 5.08 7.33 -4.18
C ARG A 169 5.90 8.60 -4.42
N ALA A 170 6.49 9.15 -3.38
CA ALA A 170 7.37 10.32 -3.46
C ALA A 170 8.41 10.27 -2.34
N VAL A 171 9.50 11.01 -2.50
CA VAL A 171 10.54 11.11 -1.46
C VAL A 171 9.97 11.79 -0.23
N GLY A 172 10.25 11.22 0.95
CA GLY A 172 9.85 11.78 2.24
C GLY A 172 8.40 11.48 2.64
N MET A 173 7.72 10.59 1.92
CA MET A 173 6.40 10.07 2.33
C MET A 173 6.49 9.14 3.55
N GLY A 174 7.66 8.56 3.82
CA GLY A 174 7.90 7.70 4.96
C GLY A 174 7.16 6.36 4.85
N HIS A 175 6.54 5.90 5.93
CA HIS A 175 5.85 4.63 5.99
C HIS A 175 4.35 4.78 6.11
N ARG A 176 3.62 3.84 5.49
CA ARG A 176 2.25 3.54 5.88
C ARG A 176 2.27 2.43 6.93
N LEU A 177 1.34 2.51 7.87
CA LEU A 177 1.11 1.50 8.89
C LEU A 177 -0.31 0.96 8.78
N LEU A 178 -0.43 -0.35 8.76
CA LEU A 178 -1.70 -1.07 8.84
C LEU A 178 -1.82 -1.66 10.25
N VAL A 179 -2.70 -1.08 11.06
CA VAL A 179 -2.83 -1.39 12.49
C VAL A 179 -4.18 -2.05 12.73
N ARG A 180 -4.22 -3.15 13.49
CA ARG A 180 -5.52 -3.75 13.87
C ARG A 180 -6.26 -2.85 14.86
N LYS A 181 -7.56 -2.63 14.64
CA LYS A 181 -8.44 -1.92 15.58
C LYS A 181 -8.44 -2.67 16.92
N GLY A 182 -7.92 -2.02 17.97
CA GLY A 182 -7.70 -2.62 19.31
C GLY A 182 -6.23 -2.69 19.75
N ASP A 183 -5.29 -2.77 18.81
CA ASP A 183 -3.83 -2.85 19.09
C ASP A 183 -3.10 -1.50 19.04
N ARG A 184 -3.88 -0.40 18.97
CA ARG A 184 -3.45 0.98 18.72
C ARG A 184 -2.25 1.44 19.56
N ARG A 185 -2.12 0.99 20.82
CA ARG A 185 -1.02 1.42 21.72
C ARG A 185 0.28 0.64 21.58
N LYS A 186 0.26 -0.63 21.18
CA LYS A 186 1.47 -1.47 21.17
C LYS A 186 2.29 -1.30 19.90
N GLN A 187 1.62 -1.20 18.74
CA GLN A 187 2.31 -1.11 17.45
C GLN A 187 2.87 0.28 17.17
N LEU A 188 2.12 1.35 17.49
CA LEU A 188 2.61 2.72 17.36
C LEU A 188 3.84 2.96 18.27
N VAL A 189 3.83 2.48 19.52
CA VAL A 189 4.97 2.67 20.43
C VAL A 189 6.19 1.82 20.03
N ALA A 190 6.00 0.62 19.46
CA ALA A 190 7.10 -0.22 19.00
C ALA A 190 7.86 0.40 17.81
N ILE A 191 7.15 1.08 16.90
CA ILE A 191 7.75 1.75 15.74
C ILE A 191 8.54 2.99 16.19
N PHE A 192 8.06 3.73 17.19
CA PHE A 192 8.79 4.86 17.80
C PHE A 192 9.94 4.45 18.74
N LYS A 193 10.01 3.18 19.16
CA LYS A 193 11.06 2.64 20.04
C LYS A 193 12.25 2.03 19.30
N VAL A 194 12.25 2.02 17.96
CA VAL A 194 13.48 1.87 17.19
C VAL A 194 14.23 3.20 17.28
N ARG A 195 14.77 3.46 18.48
CA ARG A 195 15.72 4.51 18.83
C ARG A 195 17.03 3.83 19.20
#